data_AF-A0A0W4ZMJ7-F1
#
_entry.id   AF-A0A0W4ZMJ7-F1
#
_cell.length_a   1.000
_cell.length_b   1.000
_cell.length_c   1.000
_cell.angle_alpha   90.00
_cell.angle_beta   90.00
_cell.angle_gamma   90.00
#
_symmetry.space_group_name_H-M   'P 1'
#
loop_
_entity.id
_entity.type
_entity.pdbx_description
1 polymer ?
#
loop_
_entity_poly.entity_id
_entity_poly.type
_entity_poly.pdbx_seq_one_letter_code
_entity_poly.pdbx_strand_id
1 'polypeptide(L)'
;MKKEKKVHTRKNENLSNNHIPKSMVIRTEASNVGSSISQLTQDIRRMMGPHTAIRLKERKANKLKDYITMSGPLGVTHLLLLSKTESGPNMRIVRTPHGPTLYFKIKTYSLCKDIIKTQKYPKSPGSEFLTPPLLILNDFISEKKEQPHEILLTSTFRNMFPKLSFQNAQMSHVKRVLLLHRNASEDCIDLRHYAIITRNIGVSHSIRKISTNLDPKKKPLPNLSHIKDISEYVLNTESISCGSDSEIDDNITIEVKEKNNIKNGAKEKTQKKAIKLIELGPRLQLELYKITEGISTGEVLFHKNITKTLNEGLNFKEKY
;
A
#
# COMPACT_ATOMS: atom_id res chain seq x y z
N MET A 1 -10.55 0.90 -58.39
CA MET A 1 -11.36 1.03 -57.16
C MET A 1 -10.58 0.47 -55.98
N LYS A 2 -10.07 1.35 -55.09
CA LYS A 2 -9.27 0.95 -53.92
C LYS A 2 -10.19 0.34 -52.85
N LYS A 3 -9.90 -0.88 -52.41
CA LYS A 3 -10.61 -1.55 -51.30
C LYS A 3 -10.19 -0.90 -49.98
N GLU A 4 -11.12 -0.23 -49.30
CA GLU A 4 -10.93 0.29 -47.95
C GLU A 4 -10.79 -0.86 -46.94
N LYS A 5 -9.70 -0.82 -46.17
CA LYS A 5 -9.48 -1.73 -45.04
C LYS A 5 -10.32 -1.25 -43.85
N LYS A 6 -11.32 -2.03 -43.46
CA LYS A 6 -12.07 -1.83 -42.21
C LYS A 6 -11.13 -1.97 -41.01
N VAL A 7 -10.95 -0.88 -40.27
CA VAL A 7 -10.25 -0.84 -38.99
C VAL A 7 -11.08 -1.57 -37.94
N HIS A 8 -10.49 -2.59 -37.32
CA HIS A 8 -11.10 -3.37 -36.26
C HIS A 8 -11.13 -2.56 -34.96
N THR A 9 -12.24 -1.89 -34.68
CA THR A 9 -12.50 -1.23 -33.40
C THR A 9 -12.66 -2.30 -32.31
N ARG A 10 -11.66 -2.45 -31.44
CA ARG A 10 -11.74 -3.27 -30.24
C ARG A 10 -12.84 -2.73 -29.34
N LYS A 11 -14.03 -3.34 -29.37
CA LYS A 11 -15.13 -3.05 -28.45
C LYS A 11 -14.80 -3.62 -27.06
N ASN A 12 -14.54 -2.71 -26.12
CA ASN A 12 -14.86 -2.73 -24.69
C ASN A 12 -14.92 -4.09 -23.94
N GLU A 13 -13.76 -4.56 -23.48
CA GLU A 13 -13.66 -5.46 -22.31
C GLU A 13 -13.68 -4.70 -20.96
N ASN A 14 -14.02 -3.40 -20.96
CA ASN A 14 -13.81 -2.51 -19.83
C ASN A 14 -14.89 -2.54 -18.72
N LEU A 15 -16.00 -3.26 -18.88
CA LEU A 15 -17.13 -3.14 -17.96
C LEU A 15 -16.92 -3.84 -16.60
N SER A 16 -16.08 -4.88 -16.51
CA SER A 16 -15.78 -5.58 -15.25
C SER A 16 -14.63 -4.96 -14.43
N ASN A 17 -13.80 -4.12 -15.05
CA ASN A 17 -12.70 -3.39 -14.40
C ASN A 17 -13.14 -2.03 -13.80
N ASN A 18 -14.40 -1.65 -13.98
CA ASN A 18 -14.89 -0.31 -13.64
C ASN A 18 -15.07 -0.06 -12.13
N HIS A 19 -15.05 -1.08 -11.27
CA HIS A 19 -15.24 -0.90 -9.83
C HIS A 19 -13.95 -0.90 -9.00
N ILE A 20 -12.79 -1.14 -9.63
CA ILE A 20 -11.52 -1.11 -8.90
C ILE A 20 -11.05 0.35 -8.81
N PRO A 21 -10.87 0.90 -7.59
CA PRO A 21 -10.40 2.26 -7.44
C PRO A 21 -8.98 2.38 -8.01
N LYS A 22 -8.82 3.26 -8.99
CA LYS A 22 -7.52 3.60 -9.56
C LYS A 22 -7.02 4.91 -8.94
N SER A 23 -5.75 4.94 -8.58
CA SER A 23 -5.13 6.14 -8.00
C SER A 23 -4.06 6.70 -8.92
N MET A 24 -3.84 8.01 -8.86
CA MET A 24 -2.74 8.67 -9.56
C MET A 24 -2.00 9.57 -8.59
N VAL A 25 -0.68 9.41 -8.53
CA VAL A 25 0.19 10.14 -7.60
C VAL A 25 1.04 11.11 -8.41
N ILE A 26 0.89 12.39 -8.09
CA ILE A 26 1.44 13.51 -8.84
C ILE A 26 2.22 14.43 -7.89
N ARG A 27 3.36 15.00 -8.32
CA ARG A 27 3.92 16.19 -7.69
C ARG A 27 3.37 17.46 -8.35
N THR A 28 2.77 18.32 -7.53
CA THR A 28 2.32 19.65 -7.94
C THR A 28 3.55 20.54 -8.06
N GLU A 29 3.63 21.37 -9.10
CA GLU A 29 4.77 22.27 -9.35
C GLU A 29 6.10 21.51 -9.48
N ALA A 30 6.21 20.71 -10.54
CA ALA A 30 7.38 19.84 -10.78
C ALA A 30 8.74 20.57 -10.81
N SER A 31 8.79 21.90 -10.86
CA SER A 31 10.00 22.72 -10.77
C SER A 31 10.47 22.98 -9.34
N ASN A 32 9.57 23.09 -8.37
CA ASN A 32 9.88 23.50 -6.99
C ASN A 32 10.12 22.28 -6.05
N VAL A 33 9.79 21.10 -6.54
CA VAL A 33 9.85 19.87 -5.74
C VAL A 33 11.25 19.28 -5.79
N GLY A 34 11.94 19.26 -4.64
CA GLY A 34 13.28 18.68 -4.50
C GLY A 34 13.35 17.17 -4.80
N SER A 35 14.58 16.65 -4.97
CA SER A 35 14.84 15.26 -5.32
C SER A 35 14.22 14.26 -4.33
N SER A 36 14.26 14.55 -3.02
CA SER A 36 13.70 13.70 -1.98
C SER A 36 12.20 13.48 -2.15
N ILE A 37 11.43 14.53 -2.44
CA ILE A 37 9.98 14.42 -2.65
C ILE A 37 9.68 13.75 -3.99
N SER A 38 10.53 13.98 -5.01
CA SER A 38 10.41 13.25 -6.28
C SER A 38 10.61 11.74 -6.08
N GLN A 39 11.54 11.35 -5.21
CA GLN A 39 11.73 9.94 -4.86
C GLN A 39 10.56 9.40 -4.03
N LEU A 40 10.09 10.18 -3.05
CA LEU A 40 8.91 9.82 -2.26
C LEU A 40 7.67 9.61 -3.13
N THR A 41 7.48 10.45 -4.16
CA THR A 41 6.40 10.30 -5.14
C THR A 41 6.50 8.95 -5.85
N GLN A 42 7.70 8.56 -6.27
CA GLN A 42 7.94 7.28 -6.92
C GLN A 42 7.73 6.08 -5.98
N ASP A 43 8.08 6.24 -4.70
CA ASP A 43 7.89 5.25 -3.65
C ASP A 43 6.40 5.05 -3.34
N ILE A 44 5.62 6.13 -3.22
CA ILE A 44 4.16 6.09 -3.04
C ILE A 44 3.48 5.46 -4.27
N ARG A 45 3.94 5.73 -5.49
CA ARG A 45 3.42 5.06 -6.70
C ARG A 45 3.62 3.55 -6.66
N ARG A 46 4.76 3.07 -6.14
CA ARG A 46 5.03 1.64 -5.97
C ARG A 46 4.15 1.04 -4.88
N MET A 47 4.02 1.75 -3.75
CA MET A 47 3.14 1.36 -2.65
C MET A 47 1.69 1.17 -3.12
N MET A 48 1.16 2.10 -3.92
CA MET A 48 -0.23 2.05 -4.42
C MET A 48 -0.43 1.16 -5.67
N GLY A 49 0.60 0.47 -6.18
CA GLY A 49 0.45 -0.47 -7.29
C GLY A 49 -0.51 -1.62 -6.95
N PRO A 50 -1.11 -2.34 -7.93
CA PRO A 50 -0.91 -2.23 -9.38
C PRO A 50 -1.83 -1.18 -10.06
N HIS A 51 -2.90 -0.74 -9.40
CA HIS A 51 -3.93 0.13 -9.98
C HIS A 51 -3.53 1.62 -10.03
N THR A 52 -2.23 1.87 -10.05
CA THR A 52 -1.63 3.20 -10.02
C THR A 52 -0.67 3.37 -11.20
N ALA A 53 -0.68 4.55 -11.81
CA ALA A 53 0.19 4.85 -12.93
C ALA A 53 1.66 5.07 -12.49
N ILE A 54 2.44 3.98 -12.40
CA ILE A 54 3.86 4.03 -11.98
C ILE A 54 4.72 4.84 -12.95
N ARG A 55 4.43 4.75 -14.25
CA ARG A 55 5.22 5.37 -15.34
C ARG A 55 4.81 6.81 -15.67
N LEU A 56 3.88 7.39 -14.92
CA LEU A 56 3.44 8.77 -15.16
C LEU A 56 4.63 9.72 -14.97
N LYS A 57 4.95 10.49 -16.01
CA LYS A 57 5.98 11.54 -15.97
C LYS A 57 5.30 12.89 -16.00
N GLU A 58 5.57 13.69 -14.99
CA GLU A 58 4.97 15.01 -14.83
C GLU A 58 5.85 16.05 -15.51
N ARG A 59 5.21 16.88 -16.33
CA ARG A 59 5.85 18.03 -16.96
C ARG A 59 5.60 19.28 -16.12
N LYS A 60 6.55 20.22 -16.15
CA LYS A 60 6.43 21.52 -15.43
C LYS A 60 5.23 22.35 -15.89
N ALA A 61 4.83 22.21 -17.15
CA ALA A 61 3.71 22.94 -17.74
C ALA A 61 2.33 22.46 -17.26
N ASN A 62 2.24 21.22 -16.74
CA ASN A 62 0.95 20.63 -16.40
C ASN A 62 0.39 21.25 -15.13
N LYS A 63 -0.84 21.75 -15.21
CA LYS A 63 -1.60 22.27 -14.07
C LYS A 63 -2.49 21.18 -13.48
N LEU A 64 -3.00 21.41 -12.27
CA LEU A 64 -3.93 20.48 -11.61
C LEU A 64 -5.20 20.21 -12.45
N LYS A 65 -5.70 21.23 -13.15
CA LYS A 65 -6.86 21.14 -14.05
C LYS A 65 -6.66 20.07 -15.12
N ASP A 66 -5.48 19.99 -15.70
CA ASP A 66 -5.15 19.02 -16.75
C ASP A 66 -5.28 17.59 -16.21
N TYR A 67 -4.77 17.32 -15.01
CA TYR A 67 -4.88 15.99 -14.39
C TYR A 67 -6.33 15.60 -14.05
N ILE A 68 -7.18 16.56 -13.69
CA ILE A 68 -8.61 16.32 -13.47
C ILE A 68 -9.28 15.95 -14.80
N THR A 69 -9.02 16.71 -15.88
CA THR A 69 -9.57 16.36 -17.20
C THR A 69 -9.09 14.99 -17.69
N MET A 70 -7.85 14.60 -17.38
CA MET A 70 -7.31 13.26 -17.69
C MET A 70 -7.91 12.15 -16.81
N SER A 71 -8.31 12.44 -15.58
CA SER A 71 -8.85 11.45 -14.65
C SER A 71 -10.18 10.85 -15.10
N GLY A 72 -11.01 11.63 -15.80
CA GLY A 72 -12.31 11.21 -16.34
C GLY A 72 -12.21 10.00 -17.27
N PRO A 73 -11.53 10.12 -18.44
CA PRO A 73 -11.42 9.02 -19.40
C PRO A 73 -10.59 7.83 -18.87
N LEU A 74 -9.67 8.05 -17.94
CA LEU A 74 -8.86 6.98 -17.33
C LEU A 74 -9.60 6.22 -16.20
N GLY A 75 -10.74 6.75 -15.73
CA GLY A 75 -11.48 6.21 -14.59
C GLY A 75 -10.68 6.25 -13.29
N VAL A 76 -9.90 7.32 -13.08
CA VAL A 76 -9.13 7.52 -11.84
C VAL A 76 -10.05 8.10 -10.78
N THR A 77 -10.06 7.48 -9.60
CA THR A 77 -10.96 7.85 -8.48
C THR A 77 -10.28 8.74 -7.46
N HIS A 78 -8.96 8.60 -7.28
CA HIS A 78 -8.20 9.35 -6.29
C HIS A 78 -6.93 9.94 -6.89
N LEU A 79 -6.69 11.22 -6.62
CA LEU A 79 -5.45 11.93 -6.93
C LEU A 79 -4.70 12.21 -5.63
N LEU A 80 -3.44 11.77 -5.55
CA LEU A 80 -2.53 12.11 -4.47
C LEU A 80 -1.55 13.15 -5.00
N LEU A 81 -1.56 14.34 -4.40
CA LEU A 81 -0.78 15.49 -4.83
C LEU A 81 0.26 15.81 -3.77
N LEU A 82 1.52 15.64 -4.11
CA LEU A 82 2.64 16.06 -3.28
C LEU A 82 3.07 17.46 -3.68
N SER A 83 3.29 18.34 -2.73
CA SER A 83 3.73 19.71 -2.95
C SER A 83 4.77 20.09 -1.90
N LYS A 84 5.61 21.07 -2.20
CA LYS A 84 6.54 21.64 -1.24
C LYS A 84 6.24 23.12 -1.12
N THR A 85 5.88 23.57 0.07
CA THR A 85 5.82 25.00 0.39
C THR A 85 7.04 25.37 1.22
N GLU A 86 7.23 26.66 1.50
CA GLU A 86 8.32 27.15 2.38
C GLU A 86 8.26 26.53 3.78
N SER A 87 7.06 26.30 4.30
CA SER A 87 6.84 25.66 5.61
C SER A 87 7.15 24.16 5.61
N GLY A 88 7.21 23.50 4.45
CA GLY A 88 7.55 22.08 4.35
C GLY A 88 6.75 21.32 3.27
N PRO A 89 6.93 19.98 3.24
CA PRO A 89 6.21 19.11 2.33
C PRO A 89 4.75 18.90 2.76
N ASN A 90 3.83 19.05 1.81
CA ASN A 90 2.40 18.83 2.02
C ASN A 90 1.88 17.78 1.03
N MET A 91 0.94 16.97 1.48
CA MET A 91 0.24 15.98 0.68
C MET A 91 -1.25 16.30 0.64
N ARG A 92 -1.85 16.25 -0.54
CA ARG A 92 -3.29 16.44 -0.72
C ARG A 92 -3.88 15.17 -1.32
N ILE A 93 -4.98 14.70 -0.77
CA ILE A 93 -5.73 13.57 -1.31
C ILE A 93 -7.05 14.13 -1.84
N VAL A 94 -7.28 13.99 -3.14
CA VAL A 94 -8.48 14.49 -3.82
C VAL A 94 -9.27 13.31 -4.34
N ARG A 95 -10.57 13.28 -4.09
CA ARG A 95 -11.50 12.38 -4.78
C ARG A 95 -11.99 13.02 -6.08
N THR A 96 -11.72 12.39 -7.21
CA THR A 96 -12.21 12.83 -8.53
C THR A 96 -13.57 12.18 -8.84
N PRO A 97 -14.53 12.88 -9.48
CA PRO A 97 -14.47 14.23 -10.07
C PRO A 97 -15.00 15.38 -9.19
N HIS A 98 -15.72 15.11 -8.09
CA HIS A 98 -16.44 16.16 -7.34
C HIS A 98 -15.78 16.59 -6.01
N GLY A 99 -14.60 16.08 -5.64
CA GLY A 99 -14.06 16.26 -4.28
C GLY A 99 -14.72 15.29 -3.29
N PRO A 100 -14.29 15.21 -2.02
CA PRO A 100 -13.56 16.22 -1.23
C PRO A 100 -12.05 16.20 -1.42
N THR A 101 -11.39 17.25 -0.91
CA THR A 101 -9.93 17.36 -0.81
C THR A 101 -9.49 17.38 0.64
N LEU A 102 -8.68 16.39 1.02
CA LEU A 102 -8.01 16.32 2.31
C LEU A 102 -6.60 16.89 2.18
N TYR A 103 -6.23 17.78 3.10
CA TYR A 103 -4.90 18.35 3.15
C TYR A 103 -4.15 17.85 4.38
N PHE A 104 -3.00 17.24 4.11
CA PHE A 104 -2.08 16.72 5.10
C PHE A 104 -0.76 17.48 5.06
N LYS A 105 -0.25 17.83 6.23
CA LYS A 105 1.15 18.25 6.41
C LYS A 105 1.97 16.99 6.71
N ILE A 106 3.09 16.82 6.01
CA ILE A 106 4.00 15.70 6.30
C ILE A 106 4.96 16.19 7.39
N LYS A 107 4.86 15.64 8.61
CA LYS A 107 5.78 15.97 9.72
C LYS A 107 7.14 15.31 9.50
N THR A 108 7.13 14.00 9.37
CA THR A 108 8.33 13.19 9.17
C THR A 108 8.12 12.23 8.01
N TYR A 109 9.17 12.00 7.22
CA TYR A 109 9.15 11.01 6.15
C TYR A 109 10.49 10.29 6.04
N SER A 110 10.44 9.04 5.61
CA SER A 110 11.63 8.24 5.28
C SER A 110 11.44 7.56 3.93
N LEU A 111 12.47 7.61 3.09
CA LEU A 111 12.44 7.04 1.75
C LEU A 111 12.62 5.52 1.80
N CYS A 112 12.12 4.80 0.78
CA CYS A 112 12.29 3.35 0.73
C CYS A 112 13.76 2.94 0.71
N LYS A 113 14.63 3.72 0.05
CA LYS A 113 16.08 3.45 -0.03
C LYS A 113 16.74 3.44 1.35
N ASP A 114 16.32 4.32 2.25
CA ASP A 114 16.94 4.45 3.58
C ASP A 114 16.46 3.32 4.48
N ILE A 115 15.16 3.00 4.41
CA ILE A 115 14.56 1.86 5.15
C ILE A 115 15.24 0.55 4.77
N ILE A 116 15.47 0.31 3.47
CA ILE A 116 16.16 -0.88 2.96
C ILE A 116 17.58 -0.96 3.53
N LYS A 117 18.28 0.17 3.67
CA LYS A 117 19.65 0.20 4.22
C LYS A 117 19.69 -0.01 5.74
N THR A 118 18.68 0.45 6.46
CA THR A 118 18.57 0.27 7.92
C THR A 118 18.26 -1.18 8.30
N GLN A 119 17.66 -1.95 7.39
CA GLN A 119 17.31 -3.34 7.65
C GLN A 119 18.53 -4.26 7.56
N LYS A 120 18.67 -5.16 8.54
CA LYS A 120 19.70 -6.22 8.54
C LYS A 120 19.52 -7.21 7.37
N TYR A 121 18.27 -7.52 7.03
CA TYR A 121 17.93 -8.47 5.96
C TYR A 121 16.89 -7.86 5.01
N PRO A 122 17.31 -6.95 4.12
CA PRO A 122 16.39 -6.34 3.17
C PRO A 122 15.92 -7.37 2.15
N LYS A 123 14.62 -7.34 1.87
CA LYS A 123 14.05 -8.10 0.75
C LYS A 123 14.01 -7.23 -0.49
N SER A 124 14.54 -7.74 -1.60
CA SER A 124 14.41 -7.06 -2.89
C SER A 124 12.93 -7.00 -3.28
N PRO A 125 12.36 -5.81 -3.55
CA PRO A 125 11.00 -5.73 -4.02
C PRO A 125 10.82 -6.46 -5.36
N GLY A 126 9.85 -7.36 -5.45
CA GLY A 126 9.59 -8.15 -6.65
C GLY A 126 8.11 -8.25 -6.97
N SER A 127 7.63 -9.47 -7.15
CA SER A 127 6.24 -9.79 -7.54
C SER A 127 5.17 -9.30 -6.55
N GLU A 128 5.56 -8.84 -5.36
CA GLU A 128 4.63 -8.31 -4.34
C GLU A 128 3.87 -7.08 -4.84
N PHE A 129 4.49 -6.25 -5.69
CA PHE A 129 3.87 -5.03 -6.22
C PHE A 129 2.80 -5.27 -7.29
N LEU A 130 2.69 -6.50 -7.81
CA LEU A 130 1.63 -6.87 -8.77
C LEU A 130 0.27 -7.04 -8.09
N THR A 131 0.24 -7.34 -6.79
CA THR A 131 -0.98 -7.52 -6.01
C THR A 131 -1.25 -6.27 -5.19
N PRO A 132 -2.51 -5.79 -5.06
CA PRO A 132 -2.83 -4.61 -4.24
C PRO A 132 -2.52 -4.85 -2.75
N PRO A 133 -2.20 -3.81 -1.97
CA PRO A 133 -1.98 -3.94 -0.54
C PRO A 133 -3.30 -4.05 0.23
N LEU A 134 -3.28 -4.78 1.36
CA LEU A 134 -4.35 -4.78 2.35
C LEU A 134 -4.29 -3.51 3.20
N LEU A 135 -5.39 -2.79 3.33
CA LEU A 135 -5.47 -1.66 4.26
C LEU A 135 -5.86 -2.17 5.66
N ILE A 136 -5.03 -1.85 6.65
CA ILE A 136 -5.33 -2.02 8.07
C ILE A 136 -5.41 -0.62 8.70
N LEU A 137 -6.54 -0.34 9.33
CA LEU A 137 -6.80 0.89 10.05
C LEU A 137 -6.73 0.57 11.54
N ASN A 138 -5.70 1.08 12.22
CA ASN A 138 -5.56 0.96 13.67
C ASN A 138 -5.94 2.28 14.35
N ASP A 139 -6.81 2.20 15.36
CA ASP A 139 -7.28 3.32 16.19
C ASP A 139 -8.02 4.44 15.42
N PHE A 140 -8.70 4.08 14.33
CA PHE A 140 -9.59 5.01 13.60
C PHE A 140 -11.03 5.04 14.14
N ILE A 141 -11.42 4.05 14.94
CA ILE A 141 -12.75 3.94 15.54
C ILE A 141 -12.57 4.24 17.02
N SER A 142 -12.80 5.50 17.42
CA SER A 142 -12.87 5.89 18.83
C SER A 142 -14.32 5.90 19.27
N GLU A 143 -14.63 5.28 20.40
CA GLU A 143 -16.01 5.12 20.93
C GLU A 143 -16.67 6.45 21.36
N LYS A 144 -15.92 7.56 21.39
CA LYS A 144 -16.45 8.90 21.71
C LYS A 144 -16.93 9.58 20.43
N LYS A 145 -18.21 10.01 20.41
CA LYS A 145 -18.89 10.82 19.38
C LYS A 145 -17.99 11.15 18.19
N GLU A 146 -18.02 10.27 17.18
CA GLU A 146 -17.16 10.36 16.00
C GLU A 146 -17.26 11.77 15.39
N GLN A 147 -16.14 12.47 15.38
CA GLN A 147 -16.09 13.75 14.70
C GLN A 147 -16.30 13.50 13.19
N PRO A 148 -17.14 14.27 12.49
CA PRO A 148 -17.51 13.99 11.10
C PRO A 148 -16.31 13.96 10.14
N HIS A 149 -15.22 14.65 10.49
CA HIS A 149 -13.98 14.66 9.72
C HIS A 149 -13.24 13.30 9.76
N GLU A 150 -13.40 12.52 10.82
CA GLU A 150 -12.73 11.21 10.99
C GLU A 150 -13.42 10.12 10.17
N ILE A 151 -14.76 10.14 10.16
CA ILE A 151 -15.58 9.26 9.30
C ILE A 151 -15.22 9.50 7.84
N LEU A 152 -15.11 10.78 7.45
CA LEU A 152 -14.73 11.15 6.09
C LEU A 152 -13.31 10.66 5.75
N LEU A 153 -12.37 10.84 6.66
CA LEU A 153 -11.00 10.38 6.50
C LEU A 153 -10.95 8.84 6.34
N THR A 154 -11.58 8.09 7.23
CA THR A 154 -11.67 6.62 7.18
C THR A 154 -12.35 6.14 5.89
N SER A 155 -13.43 6.80 5.48
CA SER A 155 -14.13 6.50 4.23
C SER A 155 -13.25 6.75 3.01
N THR A 156 -12.49 7.85 2.97
CA THR A 156 -11.59 8.14 1.85
C THR A 156 -10.45 7.11 1.75
N PHE A 157 -9.81 6.76 2.87
CA PHE A 157 -8.77 5.72 2.89
C PHE A 157 -9.32 4.35 2.49
N ARG A 158 -10.50 3.97 3.00
CA ARG A 158 -11.15 2.70 2.64
C ARG A 158 -11.51 2.64 1.15
N ASN A 159 -11.96 3.75 0.56
CA ASN A 159 -12.35 3.81 -0.84
C ASN A 159 -11.15 3.92 -1.81
N MET A 160 -9.95 4.23 -1.33
CA MET A 160 -8.73 4.22 -2.16
C MET A 160 -8.28 2.81 -2.55
N PHE A 161 -8.64 1.81 -1.77
CA PHE A 161 -8.26 0.41 -2.00
C PHE A 161 -9.47 -0.43 -2.40
N PRO A 162 -9.28 -1.49 -3.21
CA PRO A 162 -10.37 -2.40 -3.55
C PRO A 162 -10.96 -3.01 -2.27
N LYS A 163 -12.30 -3.04 -2.18
CA LYS A 163 -12.98 -3.71 -1.08
C LYS A 163 -12.67 -5.21 -1.14
N LEU A 164 -12.21 -5.77 -0.04
CA LEU A 164 -11.88 -7.19 0.05
C LEU A 164 -13.00 -7.95 0.76
N SER A 165 -13.43 -9.05 0.15
CA SER A 165 -14.29 -10.05 0.77
C SER A 165 -13.42 -11.23 1.20
N PHE A 166 -13.37 -11.50 2.52
CA PHE A 166 -12.53 -12.54 3.10
C PHE A 166 -12.86 -13.96 2.62
N GLN A 167 -14.09 -14.18 2.11
CA GLN A 167 -14.57 -15.48 1.64
C GLN A 167 -13.99 -15.88 0.27
N ASN A 168 -13.63 -14.89 -0.58
CA ASN A 168 -13.20 -15.13 -1.96
C ASN A 168 -11.71 -14.81 -2.20
N ALA A 169 -11.02 -14.24 -1.21
CA ALA A 169 -9.62 -13.86 -1.34
C ALA A 169 -8.71 -15.09 -1.26
N GLN A 170 -8.00 -15.40 -2.36
CA GLN A 170 -6.94 -16.42 -2.31
C GLN A 170 -5.70 -15.85 -1.59
N MET A 171 -5.14 -16.62 -0.65
CA MET A 171 -3.95 -16.23 0.13
C MET A 171 -2.72 -15.92 -0.76
N SER A 172 -2.66 -16.48 -1.97
CA SER A 172 -1.65 -16.18 -2.98
C SER A 172 -1.61 -14.70 -3.38
N HIS A 173 -2.73 -13.99 -3.31
CA HIS A 173 -2.84 -12.57 -3.66
C HIS A 173 -2.53 -11.63 -2.50
N VAL A 174 -2.48 -12.12 -1.26
CA VAL A 174 -2.24 -11.32 -0.07
C VAL A 174 -0.74 -11.29 0.25
N LYS A 175 -0.02 -10.35 -0.36
CA LYS A 175 1.44 -10.22 -0.19
C LYS A 175 1.87 -8.95 0.51
N ARG A 176 1.01 -7.92 0.58
CA ARG A 176 1.36 -6.58 1.09
C ARG A 176 0.28 -6.05 2.02
N VAL A 177 0.70 -5.28 3.02
CA VAL A 177 -0.15 -4.63 4.00
C VAL A 177 0.29 -3.17 4.13
N LEU A 178 -0.68 -2.28 4.07
CA LEU A 178 -0.57 -0.89 4.45
C LEU A 178 -1.22 -0.72 5.81
N LEU A 179 -0.41 -0.40 6.81
CA LEU A 179 -0.86 -0.04 8.14
C LEU A 179 -0.98 1.48 8.22
N LEU A 180 -2.19 1.94 8.54
CA LEU A 180 -2.40 3.28 9.06
C LEU A 180 -2.64 3.15 10.55
N HIS A 181 -1.84 3.82 11.34
CA HIS A 181 -2.02 3.91 12.79
C HIS A 181 -2.26 5.35 13.16
N ARG A 182 -3.33 5.61 13.88
CA ARG A 182 -3.64 6.95 14.38
C ARG A 182 -3.17 7.07 15.82
N ASN A 183 -2.32 8.06 16.10
CA ASN A 183 -2.00 8.43 17.47
C ASN A 183 -2.94 9.56 17.91
N ALA A 184 -3.79 9.25 18.90
CA ALA A 184 -4.77 10.20 19.44
C ALA A 184 -4.13 11.42 20.14
N SER A 185 -2.94 11.25 20.73
CA SER A 185 -2.29 12.31 21.51
C SER A 185 -1.75 13.45 20.64
N GLU A 186 -1.22 13.13 19.46
CA GLU A 186 -0.63 14.11 18.53
C GLU A 186 -1.53 14.43 17.33
N ASP A 187 -2.67 13.74 17.21
CA ASP A 187 -3.54 13.75 16.03
C ASP A 187 -2.73 13.59 14.73
N CYS A 188 -1.84 12.60 14.75
CA CYS A 188 -0.95 12.24 13.66
C CYS A 188 -1.29 10.82 13.18
N ILE A 189 -1.16 10.61 11.87
CA ILE A 189 -1.40 9.34 11.21
C ILE A 189 -0.06 8.82 10.71
N ASP A 190 0.36 7.71 11.28
CA ASP A 190 1.52 6.96 10.85
C ASP A 190 1.13 5.98 9.75
N LEU A 191 1.74 6.15 8.58
CA LEU A 191 1.60 5.26 7.45
C LEU A 191 2.86 4.41 7.31
N ARG A 192 2.68 3.09 7.39
CA ARG A 192 3.75 2.09 7.26
C ARG A 192 3.33 0.99 6.29
N HIS A 193 4.28 0.53 5.48
CA HIS A 193 4.01 -0.47 4.43
C HIS A 193 4.91 -1.69 4.63
N TYR A 194 4.28 -2.86 4.75
CA TYR A 194 4.90 -4.14 5.02
C TYR A 194 4.59 -5.16 3.92
N ALA A 195 5.55 -6.02 3.60
CA ALA A 195 5.30 -7.28 2.93
C ALA A 195 5.04 -8.38 3.94
N ILE A 196 4.08 -9.23 3.61
CA ILE A 196 3.78 -10.47 4.31
C ILE A 196 4.69 -11.55 3.74
N ILE A 197 5.40 -12.24 4.62
CA ILE A 197 6.14 -13.45 4.30
C ILE A 197 5.52 -14.58 5.11
N THR A 198 4.82 -15.46 4.40
CA THR A 198 4.29 -16.69 4.98
C THR A 198 5.36 -17.76 4.99
N ARG A 199 5.58 -18.37 6.15
CA ARG A 199 6.42 -19.56 6.33
C ARG A 199 5.53 -20.72 6.75
N ASN A 200 5.67 -21.89 6.12
CA ASN A 200 4.91 -23.07 6.55
C ASN A 200 5.50 -23.59 7.88
N ILE A 201 4.63 -23.81 8.86
CA ILE A 201 4.95 -24.41 10.16
C ILE A 201 4.60 -25.90 10.08
N GLY A 202 5.38 -26.76 10.74
CA GLY A 202 5.20 -28.21 10.72
C GLY A 202 6.18 -28.95 9.80
N VAL A 203 7.17 -28.25 9.26
CA VAL A 203 8.29 -28.84 8.51
C VAL A 203 9.59 -28.43 9.20
N SER A 204 10.43 -29.42 9.53
CA SER A 204 11.73 -29.19 10.17
C SER A 204 12.63 -28.31 9.31
N HIS A 205 13.58 -27.62 9.94
CA HIS A 205 14.43 -26.63 9.26
C HIS A 205 15.25 -27.24 8.11
N SER A 206 15.72 -28.47 8.29
CA SER A 206 16.48 -29.27 7.31
C SER A 206 15.64 -29.58 6.08
N ILE A 207 14.40 -30.03 6.27
CA ILE A 207 13.47 -30.33 5.16
C ILE A 207 13.08 -29.03 4.43
N ARG A 208 13.00 -27.91 5.15
CA ARG A 208 12.72 -26.59 4.55
C ARG A 208 13.87 -26.09 3.68
N LYS A 209 15.12 -26.30 4.10
CA LYS A 209 16.30 -25.96 3.25
C LYS A 209 16.26 -26.76 1.96
N ILE A 210 15.94 -28.06 2.03
CA ILE A 210 15.81 -28.89 0.83
C ILE A 210 14.68 -28.39 -0.06
N SER A 211 13.46 -28.19 0.47
CA SER A 211 12.30 -27.79 -0.34
C SER A 211 12.43 -26.39 -0.94
N THR A 212 13.10 -25.46 -0.28
CA THR A 212 13.34 -24.11 -0.81
C THR A 212 14.51 -24.04 -1.80
N ASN A 213 15.50 -24.92 -1.66
CA ASN A 213 16.66 -25.01 -2.56
C ASN A 213 16.45 -25.99 -3.73
N LEU A 214 15.25 -26.54 -3.89
CA LEU A 214 14.90 -27.44 -4.99
C LEU A 214 14.99 -26.77 -6.37
N ASP A 215 14.98 -25.43 -6.42
CA ASP A 215 15.35 -24.66 -7.61
C ASP A 215 16.90 -24.56 -7.71
N PRO A 216 17.59 -25.36 -8.55
CA PRO A 216 19.05 -25.39 -8.62
C PRO A 216 19.68 -24.06 -9.08
N LYS A 217 18.87 -23.15 -9.62
CA LYS A 217 19.30 -21.82 -10.08
C LYS A 217 19.42 -20.78 -8.96
N LYS A 218 18.80 -21.01 -7.79
CA LYS A 218 18.68 -19.97 -6.75
C LYS A 218 19.66 -20.18 -5.60
N LYS A 219 19.92 -21.42 -5.20
CA LYS A 219 20.85 -21.77 -4.12
C LYS A 219 21.43 -23.17 -4.35
N PRO A 220 22.71 -23.39 -4.02
CA PRO A 220 23.29 -24.72 -4.07
C PRO A 220 22.59 -25.64 -3.06
N LEU A 221 22.27 -26.85 -3.51
CA LEU A 221 21.78 -27.91 -2.64
C LEU A 221 22.84 -28.22 -1.57
N PRO A 222 22.44 -28.51 -0.32
CA PRO A 222 23.38 -28.95 0.71
C PRO A 222 24.10 -30.22 0.24
N ASN A 223 25.41 -30.31 0.47
CA ASN A 223 26.18 -31.48 0.09
C ASN A 223 25.81 -32.66 1.01
N LEU A 224 25.24 -33.71 0.43
CA LEU A 224 24.80 -34.93 1.13
C LEU A 224 25.79 -36.09 1.03
N SER A 225 26.97 -35.88 0.41
CA SER A 225 27.93 -36.96 0.16
C SER A 225 28.44 -37.67 1.41
N HIS A 226 28.42 -37.00 2.56
CA HIS A 226 28.95 -37.52 3.83
C HIS A 226 27.91 -38.18 4.72
N ILE A 227 26.63 -38.14 4.34
CA ILE A 227 25.52 -38.59 5.17
C ILE A 227 25.03 -39.94 4.62
N LYS A 228 25.00 -40.96 5.49
CA LYS A 228 24.57 -42.32 5.10
C LYS A 228 23.07 -42.52 5.22
N ASP A 229 22.42 -41.81 6.14
CA ASP A 229 20.97 -41.88 6.37
C ASP A 229 20.32 -40.48 6.45
N ILE A 230 19.10 -40.36 5.93
CA ILE A 230 18.32 -39.12 5.90
C ILE A 230 18.01 -38.65 7.33
N SER A 231 17.83 -39.59 8.26
CA SER A 231 17.56 -39.30 9.68
C SER A 231 18.67 -38.45 10.31
N GLU A 232 19.93 -38.75 9.99
CA GLU A 232 21.11 -38.05 10.49
C GLU A 232 21.14 -36.58 10.03
N TYR A 233 20.72 -36.29 8.80
CA TYR A 233 20.61 -34.91 8.32
C TYR A 233 19.52 -34.11 9.04
N VAL A 234 18.37 -34.73 9.28
CA VAL A 234 17.24 -34.09 9.94
C VAL A 234 17.60 -33.75 11.39
N LEU A 235 18.20 -34.72 12.11
CA LEU A 235 18.57 -34.59 13.52
C LEU A 235 19.81 -33.68 13.74
N ASN A 236 20.86 -33.79 12.92
CA ASN A 236 22.07 -32.98 13.09
C ASN A 236 21.87 -31.49 12.76
N THR A 237 20.87 -31.16 11.92
CA THR A 237 20.58 -29.75 11.65
C THR A 237 19.94 -29.07 12.86
N GLU A 238 19.20 -29.80 13.69
CA GLU A 238 18.55 -29.25 14.88
C GLU A 238 19.56 -28.91 16.00
N SER A 239 20.68 -29.61 16.09
CA SER A 239 21.73 -29.35 17.09
C SER A 239 22.72 -28.25 16.70
N ILE A 240 22.95 -28.01 15.40
CA ILE A 240 23.95 -27.03 14.91
C ILE A 240 23.35 -25.61 14.73
N SER A 241 22.03 -25.47 14.54
CA SER A 241 21.43 -24.16 14.24
C SER A 241 20.92 -23.34 15.43
N CYS A 242 21.07 -23.84 16.67
CA CYS A 242 20.55 -23.18 17.87
C CYS A 242 21.20 -21.82 18.22
N GLY A 243 22.28 -21.42 17.56
CA GLY A 243 23.01 -20.18 17.88
C GLY A 243 22.45 -18.88 17.30
N SER A 244 21.41 -18.91 16.45
CA SER A 244 20.94 -17.70 15.73
C SER A 244 19.41 -17.51 15.70
N ASP A 245 18.67 -18.21 16.56
CA ASP A 245 17.22 -18.40 16.39
C ASP A 245 16.31 -17.69 17.42
N SER A 246 16.81 -16.66 18.11
CA SER A 246 15.99 -15.81 19.00
C SER A 246 14.89 -14.97 18.27
N GLU A 247 14.60 -15.24 16.99
CA GLU A 247 13.50 -14.61 16.24
C GLU A 247 12.31 -15.57 15.97
N ILE A 248 12.35 -16.82 16.45
CA ILE A 248 11.25 -17.77 16.20
C ILE A 248 10.08 -17.57 17.16
N ASP A 249 10.31 -17.17 18.40
CA ASP A 249 9.29 -17.11 19.44
C ASP A 249 8.23 -16.01 19.25
N ASP A 250 8.51 -14.98 18.43
CA ASP A 250 7.56 -13.88 18.17
C ASP A 250 6.65 -14.11 16.94
N ASN A 251 6.74 -15.27 16.27
CA ASN A 251 5.96 -15.49 15.05
C ASN A 251 4.52 -15.93 15.37
N ILE A 252 3.55 -15.07 15.04
CA ILE A 252 2.12 -15.40 15.12
C ILE A 252 1.82 -16.59 14.21
N THR A 253 1.32 -17.68 14.81
CA THR A 253 0.93 -18.90 14.10
C THR A 253 -0.54 -18.81 13.71
N ILE A 254 -0.84 -19.04 12.43
CA ILE A 254 -2.22 -19.02 11.91
C ILE A 254 -2.49 -20.35 11.22
N GLU A 255 -3.62 -20.96 11.54
CA GLU A 255 -4.10 -22.16 10.85
C GLU A 255 -4.81 -21.76 9.55
N VAL A 256 -4.24 -22.14 8.41
CA VAL A 256 -4.81 -21.83 7.10
C VAL A 256 -5.38 -23.10 6.48
N LYS A 257 -6.68 -23.07 6.15
CA LYS A 257 -7.33 -24.14 5.37
C LYS A 257 -7.07 -23.90 3.89
N GLU A 258 -6.16 -24.67 3.28
CA GLU A 258 -5.93 -24.63 1.84
C GLU A 258 -6.65 -25.79 1.15
N LYS A 259 -7.48 -25.46 0.15
CA LYS A 259 -8.05 -26.45 -0.78
C LYS A 259 -7.03 -26.69 -1.90
N ASN A 260 -6.18 -27.69 -1.73
CA ASN A 260 -5.29 -28.12 -2.79
C ASN A 260 -6.01 -29.10 -3.71
N ASN A 261 -6.24 -28.70 -4.96
CA ASN A 261 -6.69 -29.60 -6.04
C ASN A 261 -5.52 -30.50 -6.45
N ILE A 262 -5.23 -31.52 -5.65
CA ILE A 262 -4.37 -32.63 -6.07
C ILE A 262 -5.26 -33.56 -6.91
N LYS A 263 -4.78 -33.95 -8.10
CA LYS A 263 -5.52 -34.76 -9.09
C LYS A 263 -6.06 -36.12 -8.58
N ASN A 264 -5.74 -36.53 -7.34
CA ASN A 264 -6.17 -37.78 -6.73
C ASN A 264 -6.76 -37.54 -5.32
N GLY A 265 -8.00 -37.08 -5.26
CA GLY A 265 -8.78 -36.96 -4.02
C GLY A 265 -8.56 -35.64 -3.25
N ALA A 266 -9.63 -34.86 -3.10
CA ALA A 266 -9.65 -33.63 -2.33
C ALA A 266 -9.51 -33.93 -0.82
N LYS A 267 -8.28 -33.99 -0.32
CA LYS A 267 -8.02 -33.90 1.13
C LYS A 267 -7.78 -32.44 1.49
N GLU A 268 -8.72 -31.83 2.21
CA GLU A 268 -8.49 -30.55 2.87
C GLU A 268 -7.34 -30.73 3.87
N LYS A 269 -6.18 -30.12 3.59
CA LYS A 269 -5.06 -30.09 4.53
C LYS A 269 -5.04 -28.72 5.19
N THR A 270 -5.36 -28.67 6.47
CA THR A 270 -5.06 -27.53 7.34
C THR A 270 -3.55 -27.39 7.47
N GLN A 271 -2.99 -26.32 6.90
CA GLN A 271 -1.57 -26.00 7.03
C GLN A 271 -1.42 -24.83 7.99
N LYS A 272 -0.64 -25.01 9.05
CA LYS A 272 -0.25 -23.90 9.92
C LYS A 272 0.81 -23.07 9.21
N LYS A 273 0.61 -21.75 9.11
CA LYS A 273 1.56 -20.81 8.53
C LYS A 273 1.91 -19.73 9.55
N ALA A 274 3.20 -19.45 9.68
CA ALA A 274 3.73 -18.33 10.44
C ALA A 274 3.80 -17.12 9.51
N ILE A 275 3.42 -15.96 10.01
CA ILE A 275 3.53 -14.70 9.27
C ILE A 275 4.69 -13.89 9.83
N LYS A 276 5.66 -13.57 8.96
CA LYS A 276 6.69 -12.57 9.22
C LYS A 276 6.41 -11.33 8.40
N LEU A 277 6.48 -10.15 9.02
CA LEU A 277 6.37 -8.87 8.33
C LEU A 277 7.78 -8.33 8.04
N ILE A 278 8.00 -7.88 6.81
CA ILE A 278 9.19 -7.11 6.43
C ILE A 278 8.74 -5.77 5.90
N GLU A 279 9.33 -4.70 6.37
CA GLU A 279 8.96 -3.37 5.92
C GLU A 279 9.51 -3.09 4.50
N LEU A 280 8.67 -2.57 3.60
CA LEU A 280 9.09 -2.11 2.27
C LEU A 280 9.33 -0.60 2.21
N GLY A 281 8.67 0.15 3.09
CA GLY A 281 8.60 1.62 3.05
C GLY A 281 7.57 2.15 2.04
N PRO A 282 7.37 3.48 1.94
CA PRO A 282 7.97 4.55 2.76
C PRO A 282 7.33 4.64 4.17
N ARG A 283 7.99 5.36 5.10
CA ARG A 283 7.40 5.76 6.39
C ARG A 283 6.93 7.20 6.30
N LEU A 284 5.72 7.48 6.72
CA LEU A 284 5.16 8.83 6.73
C LEU A 284 4.41 9.08 8.02
N GLN A 285 4.64 10.24 8.62
CA GLN A 285 3.80 10.79 9.67
C GLN A 285 3.04 11.98 9.09
N LEU A 286 1.72 11.85 9.02
CA LEU A 286 0.82 12.79 8.39
C LEU A 286 -0.03 13.48 9.45
N GLU A 287 -0.18 14.79 9.32
CA GLU A 287 -1.07 15.58 10.16
C GLU A 287 -2.17 16.18 9.29
N LEU A 288 -3.42 15.87 9.60
CA LEU A 288 -4.57 16.47 8.92
C LEU A 288 -4.73 17.91 9.42
N TYR A 289 -4.73 18.89 8.50
CA TYR A 289 -4.90 20.29 8.90
C TYR A 289 -6.11 20.97 8.26
N LYS A 290 -6.58 20.50 7.10
CA LYS A 290 -7.71 21.11 6.38
C LYS A 290 -8.49 20.08 5.57
N ILE A 291 -9.80 20.22 5.54
CA ILE A 291 -10.70 19.52 4.61
C ILE A 291 -11.49 20.55 3.83
N THR A 292 -11.54 20.41 2.51
CA THR A 292 -12.41 21.23 1.67
C THR A 292 -13.35 20.36 0.86
N GLU A 293 -14.54 20.90 0.60
CA GLU A 293 -15.40 20.38 -0.44
C GLU A 293 -14.79 20.67 -1.82
N GLY A 294 -15.15 19.86 -2.82
CA GLY A 294 -14.67 20.07 -4.18
C GLY A 294 -13.19 19.76 -4.39
N ILE A 295 -12.69 20.17 -5.57
CA ILE A 295 -11.30 20.01 -5.96
C ILE A 295 -10.55 21.30 -5.70
N SER A 296 -10.00 21.45 -4.49
CA SER A 296 -9.17 22.57 -4.04
C SER A 296 -9.77 24.00 -4.05
N THR A 297 -11.00 24.19 -4.53
CA THR A 297 -11.65 25.51 -4.62
C THR A 297 -12.95 25.64 -3.82
N GLY A 298 -13.42 24.57 -3.18
CA GLY A 298 -14.69 24.60 -2.44
C GLY A 298 -14.56 25.08 -0.99
N GLU A 299 -15.70 25.07 -0.30
CA GLU A 299 -15.82 25.52 1.08
C GLU A 299 -14.96 24.66 2.05
N VAL A 300 -14.48 25.29 3.12
CA VAL A 300 -13.66 24.62 4.13
C VAL A 300 -14.58 23.97 5.16
N LEU A 301 -14.65 22.64 5.14
CA LEU A 301 -15.46 21.85 6.07
C LEU A 301 -14.78 21.69 7.44
N PHE A 302 -13.46 21.61 7.45
CA PHE A 302 -12.68 21.44 8.67
C PHE A 302 -11.33 22.16 8.56
N HIS A 303 -10.92 22.80 9.66
CA HIS A 303 -9.58 23.36 9.81
C HIS A 303 -9.10 23.15 11.24
N LYS A 304 -7.88 22.62 11.40
CA LYS A 304 -7.32 22.27 12.72
C LYS A 304 -7.01 23.49 13.59
N ASN A 305 -6.52 24.57 12.98
CA ASN A 305 -6.02 25.75 13.70
C ASN A 305 -7.01 26.93 13.73
N ILE A 306 -8.12 26.84 12.99
CA ILE A 306 -9.09 27.92 12.82
C ILE A 306 -10.46 27.28 13.02
N THR A 307 -10.89 27.24 14.28
CA THR A 307 -12.29 27.01 14.60
C THR A 307 -12.99 28.31 14.23
N LYS A 308 -13.66 28.36 13.08
CA LYS A 308 -14.52 29.50 12.75
C LYS A 308 -15.53 29.65 13.87
N THR A 309 -15.41 30.71 14.68
CA THR A 309 -16.51 31.14 15.53
C THR A 309 -17.65 31.54 14.59
N LEU A 310 -18.87 31.10 14.91
CA LEU A 310 -20.04 31.14 14.04
C LEU A 310 -20.40 32.54 13.49
N ASN A 311 -19.78 33.61 13.99
CA ASN A 311 -20.09 35.00 13.65
C ASN A 311 -19.32 35.55 12.43
N GLU A 312 -18.25 34.91 11.95
CA GLU A 312 -17.48 35.44 10.81
C GLU A 312 -18.02 34.99 9.43
N GLY A 313 -18.93 34.02 9.39
CA GLY A 313 -19.52 33.50 8.16
C GLY A 313 -20.55 34.42 7.50
N LEU A 314 -21.17 35.32 8.26
CA LEU A 314 -22.19 36.25 7.76
C LEU A 314 -21.56 37.47 7.07
N ASN A 315 -20.46 38.01 7.59
CA ASN A 315 -19.82 39.22 7.04
C ASN A 315 -19.15 39.02 5.68
N PHE A 316 -18.90 37.79 5.23
CA PHE A 316 -18.36 37.50 3.89
C PHE A 316 -19.44 37.36 2.80
N LYS A 317 -20.72 37.21 3.17
CA LYS A 317 -21.83 37.16 2.21
C LYS A 317 -22.44 38.53 1.90
N GLU A 318 -22.18 39.55 2.71
CA GLU A 318 -22.73 40.91 2.53
C GLU A 318 -21.82 41.86 1.73
N LYS A 319 -20.64 41.39 1.31
CA LYS A 319 -19.73 42.16 0.44
C LYS A 319 -19.52 41.48 -0.91
N TYR A 320 -20.60 41.16 -1.61
CA TYR A 320 -20.67 41.07 -3.08
C TYR A 320 -22.09 41.33 -3.55
#